data_AF-A0A7R9WEF9-F1
#
_entry.id   AF-A0A7R9WEF9-F1
#
_cell.length_a   1.000
_cell.length_b   1.000
_cell.length_c   1.000
_cell.angle_alpha   90.00
_cell.angle_beta   90.00
_cell.angle_gamma   90.00
#
_symmetry.space_group_name_H-M   'P 1'
#
loop_
_entity.id
_entity.type
_entity.pdbx_description
1 polymer ?
#
loop_
_entity_poly.entity_id
_entity_poly.type
_entity_poly.pdbx_seq_one_letter_code
_entity_poly.pdbx_strand_id
1 'polypeptide(L)'
;VPGRNVFHKTSWEKLAWPSKKSLSSWFADLLLRVEQLERWSSDLITPMSLWLPGMFNPMAFVTAIMQVTARETEEPLDKMAIETHVTTLTRPEQATEYP
;
A
#
# COMPACT_ATOMS: atom_id res chain seq x y z
N VAL A 1 8.30 12.84 31.32
CA VAL A 1 9.49 12.13 30.80
C VAL A 1 8.99 10.88 30.09
N PRO A 2 9.42 10.62 28.84
CA PRO A 2 9.22 9.30 28.22
C PRO A 2 9.63 8.22 29.24
N GLY A 3 8.76 7.23 29.46
CA GLY A 3 9.05 6.11 30.39
C GLY A 3 8.50 6.19 31.81
N ARG A 4 7.74 7.23 32.20
CA ARG A 4 7.08 7.27 33.54
C ARG A 4 5.65 6.69 33.59
N ASN A 5 5.05 6.38 32.44
CA ASN A 5 3.73 5.77 32.36
C ASN A 5 3.76 4.65 31.31
N VAL A 6 3.46 3.42 31.73
CA VAL A 6 3.43 2.21 30.87
C VAL A 6 2.34 2.25 29.79
N PHE A 7 1.37 3.16 29.92
CA PHE A 7 0.34 3.44 28.91
C PHE A 7 0.65 4.66 28.04
N HIS A 8 1.77 5.36 28.28
CA HIS A 8 2.19 6.47 27.45
C HIS A 8 2.74 5.92 26.12
N LYS A 9 1.89 5.93 25.11
CA LYS A 9 2.28 5.70 23.72
C LYS A 9 3.42 6.64 23.35
N THR A 10 4.47 6.10 22.76
CA THR A 10 5.58 6.91 22.26
C THR A 10 5.07 7.88 21.19
N SER A 11 5.64 9.08 21.09
CA SER A 11 5.09 10.14 20.22
C SER A 11 4.99 9.74 18.73
N TRP A 12 5.85 8.82 18.28
CA TRP A 12 5.87 8.32 16.90
C TRP A 12 4.69 7.39 16.60
N GLU A 13 4.10 6.71 17.59
CA GLU A 13 2.99 5.78 17.38
C GLU A 13 1.75 6.48 16.79
N LYS A 14 1.58 7.79 17.05
CA LYS A 14 0.51 8.59 16.45
C LYS A 14 0.66 8.79 14.95
N LEU A 15 1.89 8.67 14.43
CA LEU A 15 2.22 8.81 13.01
C LEU A 15 2.30 7.45 12.31
N ALA A 16 2.31 6.36 13.08
CA ALA A 16 2.36 4.99 12.57
C ALA A 16 0.97 4.43 12.26
N TRP A 17 0.93 3.37 11.45
CA TRP A 17 -0.28 2.58 11.30
C TRP A 17 -0.52 1.73 12.56
N PRO A 18 -1.78 1.50 12.95
CA PRO A 18 -2.10 0.60 14.06
C PRO A 18 -1.56 -0.81 13.82
N SER A 19 -0.84 -1.36 14.79
CA SER A 19 -0.28 -2.71 14.70
C SER A 19 -0.22 -3.40 16.06
N LYS A 20 -0.31 -4.74 16.05
CA LYS A 20 -0.05 -5.61 17.20
C LYS A 20 1.32 -6.31 17.10
N LYS A 21 2.13 -5.98 16.08
CA LYS A 21 3.48 -6.54 15.91
C LYS A 21 4.38 -6.09 17.06
N SER A 22 5.37 -6.93 17.41
CA SER A 22 6.47 -6.48 18.26
C SER A 22 7.22 -5.32 17.58
N LEU A 23 7.89 -4.48 18.35
CA LEU A 23 8.65 -3.35 17.79
C LEU A 23 9.66 -3.80 16.72
N SER A 24 10.36 -4.93 16.94
CA SER A 24 11.32 -5.47 15.98
C SER A 24 10.66 -5.88 14.67
N SER A 25 9.54 -6.61 14.73
CA SER A 25 8.79 -7.02 13.54
C SER A 25 8.11 -5.85 12.84
N TRP A 26 7.62 -4.87 13.61
CA TRP A 26 7.03 -3.63 13.08
C TRP A 26 8.07 -2.79 12.34
N PHE A 27 9.27 -2.65 12.90
CA PHE A 27 10.34 -1.88 12.28
C PHE A 27 10.86 -2.54 10.99
N ALA A 28 11.01 -3.86 10.99
CA ALA A 28 11.35 -4.60 9.77
C ALA A 28 10.28 -4.39 8.67
N ASP A 29 8.98 -4.42 9.04
CA ASP A 29 7.88 -4.12 8.11
C ASP A 29 7.93 -2.68 7.59
N LEU A 30 8.29 -1.71 8.44
CA LEU A 30 8.47 -0.31 8.05
C LEU A 30 9.53 -0.16 6.96
N LEU A 31 10.68 -0.81 7.11
CA LEU A 31 11.77 -0.74 6.13
C LEU A 31 11.31 -1.25 4.75
N LEU A 32 10.56 -2.36 4.70
CA LEU A 32 10.01 -2.89 3.46
C LEU A 32 9.00 -1.93 2.80
N ARG A 33 8.18 -1.25 3.61
CA ARG A 33 7.22 -0.25 3.10
C ARG A 33 7.93 0.97 2.52
N VAL A 34 8.99 1.44 3.19
CA VAL A 34 9.81 2.54 2.70
C VAL A 34 10.51 2.16 1.40
N GLU A 35 11.10 0.97 1.34
CA GLU A 35 11.76 0.46 0.12
C GLU A 35 10.79 0.37 -1.06
N GLN A 36 9.55 -0.11 -0.86
CA GLN A 36 8.54 -0.09 -1.92
C GLN A 36 8.27 1.34 -2.43
N LEU A 37 8.08 2.30 -1.52
CA LEU A 37 7.80 3.69 -1.89
C LEU A 37 8.99 4.34 -2.59
N GLU A 38 10.20 4.07 -2.13
CA GLU A 38 11.44 4.56 -2.74
C GLU A 38 11.56 4.06 -4.18
N ARG A 39 11.42 2.74 -4.40
CA ARG A 39 11.43 2.12 -5.73
C ARG A 39 10.35 2.66 -6.65
N TRP A 40 9.14 2.90 -6.15
CA TRP A 40 8.08 3.48 -6.99
C TRP A 40 8.34 4.97 -7.29
N SER A 41 8.86 5.71 -6.31
CA SER A 41 9.15 7.14 -6.48
C SER A 41 10.33 7.43 -7.41
N SER A 42 11.22 6.47 -7.66
CA SER A 42 12.36 6.66 -8.56
C SER A 42 11.93 6.75 -10.02
N ASP A 43 11.04 5.85 -10.43
CA ASP A 43 10.67 5.69 -11.84
C ASP A 43 9.34 6.41 -12.15
N LEU A 44 8.51 6.68 -11.13
CA LEU A 44 7.18 7.28 -11.23
C LEU A 44 6.24 6.56 -12.21
N ILE A 45 6.54 5.29 -12.51
CA ILE A 45 5.72 4.40 -13.32
C ILE A 45 4.93 3.51 -12.38
N THR A 46 3.61 3.40 -12.60
CA THR A 46 2.75 2.50 -11.82
C THR A 46 3.20 1.05 -12.04
N PRO A 47 3.63 0.33 -10.99
CA PRO A 47 4.09 -1.04 -11.14
C PRO A 47 2.92 -1.99 -11.43
N MET A 48 3.16 -3.02 -12.26
CA MET A 48 2.17 -4.08 -12.56
C MET A 48 1.78 -4.88 -11.31
N SER A 49 2.70 -5.04 -10.37
CA SER A 49 2.47 -5.70 -9.08
C SER A 49 2.94 -4.80 -7.95
N LEU A 50 2.06 -4.56 -6.98
CA LEU A 50 2.32 -3.73 -5.82
C LEU A 50 1.93 -4.48 -4.55
N TRP A 51 2.73 -4.36 -3.48
CA TRP A 51 2.31 -4.82 -2.16
C TRP A 51 1.29 -3.83 -1.58
N LEU A 52 0.01 -4.07 -1.93
CA LEU A 52 -1.12 -3.20 -1.57
C LEU A 52 -1.24 -2.97 -0.04
N PRO A 53 -1.11 -3.99 0.84
CA PRO A 53 -1.10 -3.79 2.29
C PRO A 53 0.11 -3.00 2.81
N GLY A 54 1.16 -2.86 1.99
CA GLY A 54 2.34 -2.03 2.27
C GLY A 54 2.04 -0.53 2.22
N MET A 55 0.98 -0.12 1.52
CA MET A 55 0.53 1.26 1.44
C MET A 55 -0.01 1.76 2.79
N PHE A 56 0.18 3.05 3.07
CA PHE A 56 -0.41 3.68 4.25
C PHE A 56 -1.94 3.83 4.14
N ASN A 57 -2.43 4.10 2.92
CA ASN A 57 -3.86 4.14 2.59
C ASN A 57 -4.12 3.40 1.26
N PRO A 58 -4.36 2.07 1.30
CA PRO A 58 -4.60 1.30 0.08
C PRO A 58 -5.89 1.70 -0.65
N MET A 59 -6.90 2.22 0.06
CA MET A 59 -8.14 2.67 -0.56
C MET A 59 -7.89 3.87 -1.49
N ALA A 60 -7.07 4.84 -1.07
CA ALA A 60 -6.73 5.98 -1.91
C ALA A 60 -6.04 5.56 -3.22
N PHE A 61 -5.17 4.54 -3.16
CA PHE A 61 -4.54 4.00 -4.37
C PHE A 61 -5.57 3.39 -5.31
N VAL A 62 -6.46 2.55 -4.80
CA VAL A 62 -7.51 1.91 -5.59
C VAL A 62 -8.46 2.95 -6.21
N THR A 63 -8.83 4.01 -5.47
CA THR A 63 -9.59 5.14 -6.01
C THR A 63 -8.84 5.87 -7.12
N ALA A 64 -7.52 6.07 -6.98
CA ALA A 64 -6.70 6.69 -8.02
C ALA A 64 -6.68 5.83 -9.30
N ILE A 65 -6.58 4.51 -9.17
CA ILE A 65 -6.68 3.59 -10.33
C ILE A 65 -8.06 3.73 -11.00
N MET A 66 -9.16 3.71 -10.25
CA MET A 66 -10.49 3.93 -10.84
C MET A 66 -10.59 5.26 -11.60
N GLN A 67 -9.99 6.34 -11.07
CA GLN A 67 -9.97 7.63 -11.72
C GLN A 67 -9.14 7.64 -13.01
N VAL A 68 -8.00 6.96 -13.01
CA VAL A 68 -7.16 6.82 -14.22
C VAL A 68 -7.90 6.01 -15.28
N THR A 69 -8.45 4.84 -14.91
CA THR A 69 -9.23 3.99 -15.82
C THR A 69 -10.48 4.67 -16.36
N ALA A 70 -11.21 5.42 -15.53
CA ALA A 70 -12.37 6.21 -15.96
C ALA A 70 -12.00 7.24 -17.03
N ARG A 71 -10.84 7.90 -16.88
CA ARG A 71 -10.34 8.88 -17.86
C ARG A 71 -9.89 8.21 -19.15
N GLU A 72 -9.24 7.05 -19.07
CA GLU A 72 -8.80 6.30 -20.25
C GLU A 72 -9.97 5.70 -21.03
N THR A 73 -11.05 5.31 -20.35
CA THR A 73 -12.26 4.74 -20.96
C THR A 73 -13.33 5.77 -21.31
N GLU A 74 -13.11 7.06 -20.98
CA GLU A 74 -14.06 8.16 -21.13
C GLU A 74 -15.42 7.93 -20.43
N GLU A 75 -15.46 7.08 -19.41
CA GLU A 75 -16.67 6.77 -18.64
C GLU A 75 -16.69 7.52 -17.30
N PRO A 76 -17.89 7.84 -16.77
CA PRO A 76 -18.03 8.43 -15.44
C PRO A 76 -17.48 7.53 -14.32
N LEU A 77 -16.88 8.13 -13.29
CA LEU A 77 -16.29 7.41 -12.15
C LEU A 77 -17.33 6.56 -11.39
N ASP A 78 -18.58 6.99 -11.33
CA ASP A 78 -19.69 6.28 -10.70
C ASP A 78 -20.08 4.99 -11.44
N LYS A 79 -19.63 4.81 -12.68
CA LYS A 79 -19.78 3.55 -13.42
C LYS A 79 -18.60 2.59 -13.24
N MET A 80 -17.53 3.00 -12.58
CA MET A 80 -16.37 2.13 -12.35
C MET A 80 -16.64 1.18 -11.18
N ALA A 81 -16.22 -0.07 -11.33
CA ALA A 81 -16.23 -1.07 -10.28
C ALA A 81 -14.85 -1.74 -10.18
N ILE A 82 -14.52 -2.24 -8.99
CA ILE A 82 -13.30 -3.03 -8.76
C ILE A 82 -13.70 -4.47 -8.60
N GLU A 83 -13.03 -5.35 -9.33
CA GLU A 83 -13.17 -6.79 -9.22
C GLU A 83 -11.88 -7.39 -8.67
N THR A 84 -11.97 -8.58 -8.09
CA THR A 84 -10.82 -9.28 -7.51
C THR A 84 -10.80 -10.71 -7.99
N HIS A 85 -9.68 -11.12 -8.60
CA HIS A 85 -9.46 -12.47 -9.09
C HIS A 85 -8.28 -13.10 -8.36
N VAL A 86 -8.43 -14.36 -7.95
CA VAL A 86 -7.35 -15.14 -7.33
C VAL A 86 -6.50 -15.75 -8.44
N THR A 87 -5.19 -15.48 -8.39
CA THR A 87 -4.23 -15.96 -9.39
C THR A 87 -3.41 -17.15 -8.89
N THR A 88 -2.81 -17.90 -9.82
CA THR A 88 -1.84 -18.98 -9.54
C THR A 88 -0.39 -18.48 -9.55
N LEU A 89 -0.16 -17.21 -9.89
CA LEU A 89 1.16 -16.58 -9.85
C LEU A 89 1.68 -16.55 -8.40
N THR A 90 2.95 -16.90 -8.23
CA THR A 90 3.59 -17.01 -6.90
C THR A 90 4.60 -15.89 -6.64
N ARG A 91 5.09 -15.24 -7.69
CA ARG A 91 6.07 -14.16 -7.62
C ARG A 91 5.55 -12.92 -8.37
N PRO A 92 5.82 -11.71 -7.87
CA PRO A 92 5.33 -10.46 -8.49
C PRO A 92 5.84 -10.29 -9.93
N GLU A 93 7.04 -10.77 -10.22
CA GLU A 93 7.68 -10.68 -11.54
C GLU A 93 6.96 -11.47 -12.64
N GLN A 94 6.06 -12.39 -12.25
CA GLN A 94 5.26 -13.16 -13.20
C GLN A 94 3.99 -12.41 -13.64
N ALA A 95 3.62 -11.32 -12.97
CA ALA A 95 2.47 -10.50 -13.32
C ALA A 95 2.85 -9.52 -14.45
N THR A 96 2.91 -10.04 -15.68
CA THR A 96 3.28 -9.26 -16.88
C THR A 96 2.08 -8.75 -17.67
N GLU A 97 0.90 -9.29 -17.43
CA GLU A 97 -0.34 -8.95 -18.13
C GLU A 97 -1.53 -8.94 -17.18
N TYR A 98 -2.58 -8.23 -17.58
CA TYR A 98 -3.87 -8.28 -16.91
C TYR A 98 -4.55 -9.63 -17.18
N PRO A 99 -5.34 -10.18 -16.24
CA PRO A 99 -6.11 -11.41 -16.45
C PRO A 99 -7.07 -11.35 -17.65
#